data_AF-A0A831WBI7-F1
#
_entry.id   AF-A0A831WBI7-F1
#
_cell.length_a   1.000
_cell.length_b   1.000
_cell.length_c   1.000
_cell.angle_alpha   90.00
_cell.angle_beta   90.00
_cell.angle_gamma   90.00
#
_symmetry.space_group_name_H-M   'P 1'
#
loop_
_entity.id
_entity.type
_entity.pdbx_description
1 polymer ?
#
loop_
_entity_poly.entity_id
_entity_poly.type
_entity_poly.pdbx_seq_one_letter_code
_entity_poly.pdbx_strand_id
1 'polypeptide(L)'
;MNARAICNLADLKDKDARGYTLVLDDGRELSLIVVREGDLVFVYRNRCPHTGINLEWQPDRFFDLGGAFLQCATHGALFRPEDGYCVRGPCAGDSLESISAWVIEGQVVVDA
;
A
#
# COMPACT_ATOMS: atom_id res chain seq x y z
N MET A 1 6.90 5.45 -18.34
CA MET A 1 7.25 5.88 -16.99
C MET A 1 6.72 7.30 -16.82
N ASN A 2 5.43 7.42 -16.52
CA ASN A 2 4.82 8.71 -16.19
C ASN A 2 4.77 8.81 -14.67
N ALA A 3 5.74 9.52 -14.09
CA ALA A 3 5.79 9.73 -12.66
C ALA A 3 4.59 10.58 -12.19
N ARG A 4 3.89 10.14 -11.13
CA ARG A 4 2.73 10.85 -10.58
C ARG A 4 2.86 11.06 -9.08
N ALA A 5 2.64 12.29 -8.64
CA ALA A 5 2.56 12.61 -7.22
C ALA A 5 1.24 12.09 -6.63
N ILE A 6 1.32 11.45 -5.47
CA ILE A 6 0.18 10.84 -4.77
C ILE A 6 -0.25 11.68 -3.57
N CYS A 7 0.71 12.06 -2.72
CA CYS A 7 0.47 12.81 -1.48
C CYS A 7 1.77 13.42 -0.94
N ASN A 8 1.66 14.29 0.08
CA ASN A 8 2.84 14.67 0.85
C ASN A 8 3.22 13.53 1.79
N LEU A 9 4.51 13.25 1.92
CA LEU A 9 5.04 12.34 2.93
C LEU A 9 4.62 12.74 4.36
N ALA A 10 4.50 14.05 4.60
CA ALA A 10 4.07 14.61 5.88
C ALA A 10 2.60 14.30 6.24
N ASP A 11 1.76 13.93 5.26
CA ASP A 11 0.37 13.54 5.50
C ASP A 11 0.29 12.15 6.16
N LEU A 12 1.34 11.33 5.98
CA LEU A 12 1.51 10.02 6.61
C LEU A 12 2.37 10.16 7.87
N LYS A 13 1.89 9.65 9.01
CA LYS A 13 2.74 9.54 10.20
C LYS A 13 3.81 8.47 9.99
N ASP A 14 4.87 8.50 10.79
CA ASP A 14 5.81 7.39 10.81
C ASP A 14 5.09 6.09 11.20
N LYS A 15 5.37 5.00 10.48
CA LYS A 15 4.70 3.70 10.59
C LYS A 15 3.19 3.76 10.34
N ASP A 16 2.76 4.64 9.43
CA ASP A 16 1.37 4.77 8.97
C ASP A 16 1.22 4.18 7.56
N ALA A 17 -0.01 3.77 7.22
CA ALA A 17 -0.36 3.27 5.91
C ALA A 17 -1.73 3.80 5.51
N ARG A 18 -1.84 4.36 4.31
CA ARG A 18 -3.06 5.01 3.81
C ARG A 18 -3.43 4.61 2.40
N GLY A 19 -4.73 4.71 2.13
CA GLY A 19 -5.32 4.36 0.85
C GLY A 19 -5.36 5.57 -0.07
N TYR A 20 -4.95 5.39 -1.33
CA TYR A 20 -5.05 6.43 -2.35
C TYR A 20 -5.62 5.86 -3.65
N THR A 21 -6.31 6.69 -4.42
CA THR A 21 -6.76 6.33 -5.77
C THR A 21 -5.98 7.15 -6.79
N LEU A 22 -5.27 6.45 -7.68
CA LEU A 22 -4.59 7.06 -8.82
C LEU A 22 -5.45 6.90 -10.07
N VAL A 23 -5.81 8.02 -10.69
CA VAL A 23 -6.48 8.02 -12.00
C VAL A 23 -5.39 8.06 -13.08
N LEU A 24 -5.39 7.09 -14.00
CA LEU A 24 -4.46 6.99 -15.14
C LEU A 24 -4.94 7.83 -16.34
N ASP A 25 -4.06 8.03 -17.34
CA ASP A 25 -4.38 8.82 -18.55
C ASP A 25 -5.57 8.27 -19.35
N ASP A 26 -5.78 6.96 -19.29
CA ASP A 26 -6.91 6.28 -19.95
C ASP A 26 -8.19 6.25 -19.11
N GLY A 27 -8.20 6.95 -17.96
CA GLY A 27 -9.33 7.05 -17.04
C GLY A 27 -9.51 5.86 -16.11
N ARG A 28 -8.65 4.83 -16.16
CA ARG A 28 -8.69 3.75 -15.17
C ARG A 28 -8.23 4.24 -13.80
N GLU A 29 -8.85 3.68 -12.77
CA GLU A 29 -8.47 3.93 -11.38
C GLU A 29 -7.62 2.77 -10.84
N LEU A 30 -6.55 3.11 -10.14
CA LEU A 30 -5.71 2.18 -9.41
C LEU A 30 -5.79 2.51 -7.93
N SER A 31 -6.31 1.57 -7.13
CA SER A 31 -6.32 1.70 -5.67
C SER A 31 -4.96 1.28 -5.12
N LEU A 32 -4.39 2.12 -4.27
CA LEU A 32 -3.04 2.04 -3.74
C LEU A 32 -3.04 2.02 -2.22
N ILE A 33 -2.04 1.35 -1.66
CA ILE A 33 -1.62 1.45 -0.26
C ILE A 33 -0.27 2.13 -0.27
N VAL A 34 -0.15 3.26 0.43
CA VAL A 34 1.12 3.96 0.64
C VAL A 34 1.51 3.75 2.09
N VAL A 35 2.66 3.13 2.31
CA VAL A 35 3.21 2.80 3.63
C VAL A 35 4.45 3.65 3.86
N ARG A 36 4.54 4.28 5.04
CA ARG A 36 5.70 5.07 5.44
C ARG A 36 6.48 4.39 6.55
N GLU A 37 7.80 4.32 6.39
CA GLU A 37 8.74 3.92 7.44
C GLU A 37 9.94 4.87 7.47
N GLY A 38 9.98 5.78 8.45
CA GLY A 38 10.93 6.88 8.50
C GLY A 38 10.81 7.78 7.27
N ASP A 39 11.87 7.80 6.46
CA ASP A 39 11.94 8.54 5.19
C ASP A 39 11.73 7.62 3.96
N LEU A 40 11.51 6.32 4.19
CA LEU A 40 11.20 5.36 3.15
C LEU A 40 9.69 5.30 2.92
N VAL A 41 9.33 5.01 1.67
CA VAL A 41 7.96 4.78 1.26
C VAL A 41 7.87 3.49 0.47
N PHE A 42 6.87 2.68 0.77
CA PHE A 42 6.52 1.48 0.03
C PHE A 42 5.11 1.64 -0.51
N VAL A 43 4.91 1.37 -1.79
CA VAL A 43 3.60 1.48 -2.43
C VAL A 43 3.20 0.15 -3.01
N TYR A 44 1.97 -0.26 -2.73
CA TYR A 44 1.38 -1.48 -3.22
C TYR A 44 0.06 -1.18 -3.91
N ARG A 45 -0.30 -1.99 -4.90
CA ARG A 45 -1.69 -2.07 -5.32
C ARG A 45 -2.52 -2.61 -4.15
N ASN A 46 -3.61 -1.94 -3.84
CA ASN A 46 -4.56 -2.36 -2.83
C ASN A 46 -5.40 -3.54 -3.32
N ARG A 47 -4.77 -4.71 -3.45
CA ARG A 47 -5.37 -5.91 -4.01
C ARG A 47 -4.75 -7.16 -3.38
N CYS A 48 -5.46 -7.78 -2.46
CA CYS A 48 -5.05 -9.01 -1.80
C CYS A 48 -4.89 -10.14 -2.85
N PRO A 49 -3.74 -10.83 -2.94
CA PRO A 49 -3.51 -11.89 -3.93
C PRO A 49 -4.51 -13.04 -3.82
N HIS A 50 -5.07 -13.26 -2.63
CA HIS A 50 -6.02 -14.34 -2.36
C HIS A 50 -7.30 -14.26 -3.22
N THR A 51 -8.02 -13.14 -3.15
CA THR A 51 -9.32 -12.99 -3.86
C THR A 51 -9.41 -11.72 -4.71
N GLY A 52 -8.38 -10.89 -4.71
CA GLY A 52 -8.34 -9.64 -5.47
C GLY A 52 -9.13 -8.48 -4.86
N ILE A 53 -9.55 -8.59 -3.59
CA ILE A 53 -10.23 -7.52 -2.86
C ILE A 53 -9.23 -6.53 -2.27
N ASN A 54 -9.69 -5.33 -1.93
CA ASN A 54 -8.92 -4.38 -1.11
C ASN A 54 -8.60 -4.99 0.26
N LEU A 55 -7.49 -4.54 0.86
CA LEU A 55 -7.05 -5.06 2.15
C LEU A 55 -7.92 -4.51 3.28
N GLU A 56 -8.24 -3.23 3.24
CA GLU A 56 -9.01 -2.52 4.24
C GLU A 56 -10.53 -2.57 3.97
N TRP A 57 -11.29 -2.51 5.06
CA TRP A 57 -12.74 -2.30 5.05
C TRP A 57 -13.13 -0.90 5.54
N GLN A 58 -12.24 -0.28 6.33
CA GLN A 58 -12.33 1.10 6.78
C GLN A 58 -11.17 1.87 6.13
N PRO A 59 -11.42 3.09 5.62
CA PRO A 59 -10.36 3.92 5.03
C PRO A 59 -9.15 4.04 5.96
N ASP A 60 -7.95 3.95 5.38
CA ASP A 60 -6.67 4.14 6.08
C ASP A 60 -6.40 3.17 7.25
N ARG A 61 -7.14 2.05 7.33
CA ARG A 61 -6.94 1.01 8.34
C ARG A 61 -6.35 -0.24 7.72
N PHE A 62 -5.03 -0.20 7.49
CA PHE A 62 -4.29 -1.30 6.89
C PHE A 62 -3.52 -2.14 7.89
N PHE A 63 -2.98 -1.55 8.96
CA PHE A 63 -2.20 -2.32 9.94
C PHE A 63 -3.08 -3.21 10.80
N ASP A 64 -2.53 -4.36 11.18
CA ASP A 64 -3.08 -5.22 12.22
C ASP A 64 -3.10 -4.50 13.58
N LEU A 65 -3.77 -5.08 14.58
CA LEU A 65 -3.87 -4.46 15.90
C LEU A 65 -2.52 -4.20 16.57
N GLY A 66 -1.49 -4.97 16.22
CA GLY A 66 -0.12 -4.81 16.72
C GLY A 66 0.68 -3.72 16.00
N GLY A 67 0.22 -3.23 14.84
CA GLY A 67 0.94 -2.25 14.03
C GLY A 67 2.16 -2.83 13.30
N ALA A 68 2.29 -4.16 13.21
CA ALA A 68 3.48 -4.82 12.70
C ALA A 68 3.31 -5.29 11.24
N PHE A 69 2.08 -5.61 10.83
CA PHE A 69 1.79 -6.16 9.51
C PHE A 69 0.63 -5.41 8.87
N LEU A 70 0.65 -5.29 7.55
CA LEU A 70 -0.56 -4.94 6.81
C LEU A 70 -1.50 -6.16 6.87
N GLN A 71 -2.78 -5.95 7.15
CA GLN A 71 -3.77 -6.99 7.32
C GLN A 71 -4.88 -6.83 6.28
N CYS A 72 -5.15 -7.91 5.54
CA CYS A 72 -6.42 -8.03 4.82
C CYS A 72 -7.55 -8.27 5.84
N ALA A 73 -8.43 -7.29 6.01
CA ALA A 73 -9.51 -7.27 6.98
C ALA A 73 -10.56 -8.37 6.77
N THR A 74 -10.66 -8.93 5.56
CA THR A 74 -11.68 -9.94 5.24
C THR A 74 -11.29 -11.35 5.71
N HIS A 75 -10.05 -11.78 5.43
CA HIS A 75 -9.61 -13.16 5.72
C HIS A 75 -8.36 -13.22 6.61
N GLY A 76 -7.86 -12.08 7.09
CA GLY A 76 -6.78 -12.00 8.07
C GLY A 76 -5.39 -12.30 7.53
N ALA A 77 -5.17 -12.24 6.22
CA ALA A 77 -3.83 -12.37 5.64
C ALA A 77 -2.93 -11.23 6.14
N LEU A 78 -1.70 -11.55 6.54
CA LEU A 78 -0.72 -10.60 7.06
C LEU A 78 0.46 -10.45 6.13
N PHE A 79 0.79 -9.21 5.78
CA PHE A 79 1.86 -8.85 4.87
C PHE A 79 2.89 -7.98 5.58
N ARG A 80 4.16 -8.19 5.27
CA ARG A 80 5.24 -7.34 5.74
C ARG A 80 5.16 -5.96 5.05
N PRO A 81 5.28 -4.86 5.81
CA PRO A 81 5.16 -3.51 5.24
C PRO A 81 6.30 -3.15 4.27
N GLU A 82 7.48 -3.74 4.43
CA GLU A 82 8.68 -3.39 3.67
C GLU A 82 8.77 -4.02 2.28
N ASP A 83 8.08 -5.15 2.04
CA ASP A 83 8.11 -5.85 0.76
C ASP A 83 6.77 -6.48 0.33
N GLY A 84 5.72 -6.33 1.12
CA GLY A 84 4.39 -6.85 0.81
C GLY A 84 4.29 -8.37 0.85
N TYR A 85 5.30 -9.08 1.38
CA TYR A 85 5.29 -10.54 1.45
C TYR A 85 4.29 -11.05 2.49
N CYS A 86 3.42 -11.97 2.07
CA CYS A 86 2.41 -12.57 2.93
C CYS A 86 3.03 -13.66 3.81
N VAL A 87 3.14 -13.37 5.12
CA VAL A 87 3.71 -14.29 6.11
C VAL A 87 2.67 -15.22 6.74
N ARG A 88 1.38 -14.89 6.63
CA ARG A 88 0.29 -15.66 7.24
C ARG A 88 -1.02 -15.44 6.51
N GLY A 89 -1.85 -16.49 6.45
CA GLY A 89 -3.20 -16.44 5.90
C GLY A 89 -3.33 -17.23 4.59
N PRO A 90 -4.47 -17.11 3.89
CA PRO A 90 -4.78 -17.97 2.74
C PRO A 90 -3.86 -17.81 1.53
N CYS A 91 -3.15 -16.67 1.41
CA CYS A 91 -2.16 -16.42 0.36
C CYS A 91 -0.72 -16.34 0.91
N ALA A 92 -0.42 -17.06 2.00
CA ALA A 92 0.94 -17.12 2.53
C ALA A 92 1.93 -17.64 1.46
N GLY A 93 3.05 -16.93 1.28
CA GLY A 93 4.02 -17.20 0.21
C GLY A 93 3.89 -16.27 -1.00
N ASP A 94 2.73 -15.65 -1.22
CA ASP A 94 2.54 -14.62 -2.26
C ASP A 94 2.94 -13.23 -1.74
N SER A 95 2.85 -12.21 -2.59
CA SER A 95 3.14 -10.82 -2.23
C SER A 95 2.14 -9.84 -2.85
N LEU A 96 1.96 -8.70 -2.19
CA LEU A 96 1.28 -7.56 -2.79
C LEU A 96 2.05 -7.09 -4.04
N GLU A 97 1.31 -6.63 -5.05
CA GLU A 97 1.91 -6.05 -6.25
C GLU A 97 2.55 -4.70 -5.89
N SER A 98 3.88 -4.62 -5.89
CA SER A 98 4.61 -3.40 -5.59
C SER A 98 4.61 -2.43 -6.76
N ILE A 99 4.48 -1.15 -6.45
CA ILE A 99 4.61 -0.05 -7.40
C ILE A 99 5.87 0.73 -7.04
N SER A 100 6.74 0.92 -8.03
CA SER A 100 7.94 1.73 -7.89
C SER A 100 7.58 3.13 -7.40
N ALA A 101 8.13 3.52 -6.26
CA ALA A 101 7.84 4.78 -5.60
C ALA A 101 9.10 5.39 -4.99
N TRP A 102 9.11 6.72 -4.90
CA TRP A 102 10.20 7.48 -4.28
C TRP A 102 9.68 8.82 -3.77
N VAL A 103 10.48 9.50 -2.94
CA VAL A 103 10.14 10.81 -2.39
C VAL A 103 10.94 11.90 -3.12
N ILE A 104 10.27 12.91 -3.66
CA ILE A 104 10.88 14.12 -4.25
C ILE A 104 10.30 15.34 -3.55
N GLU A 105 11.14 16.16 -2.92
CA GLU A 105 10.72 17.42 -2.26
C GLU A 105 9.53 17.21 -1.30
N GLY A 106 9.51 16.08 -0.60
CA GLY A 106 8.44 15.72 0.33
C GLY A 106 7.17 15.16 -0.32
N GLN A 107 7.11 15.02 -1.65
CA GLN A 107 6.04 14.33 -2.37
C GLN A 107 6.35 12.85 -2.50
N VAL A 108 5.38 11.99 -2.20
CA VAL A 108 5.41 10.59 -2.60
C VAL A 108 5.03 10.52 -4.08
N VAL A 109 5.91 9.98 -4.89
CA VAL A 109 5.77 9.83 -6.34
C VAL A 109 5.80 8.37 -6.71
N VAL A 110 4.96 7.94 -7.65
CA VAL A 110 4.92 6.57 -8.17
C VAL A 110 5.13 6.54 -9.68
N ASP A 111 5.64 5.41 -10.19
CA ASP A 111 5.63 5.13 -11.63
C ASP A 111 4.24 4.66 -12.07
N ALA A 112 3.71 5.26 -13.14
CA ALA A 112 2.38 5.01 -13.70
C ALA A 112 2.36 4.98 -15.23
#